data_AF-A0A0B8QHE0-F1
#
_entry.id   AF-A0A0B8QHE0-F1
#
_cell.length_a   1.000
_cell.length_b   1.000
_cell.length_c   1.000
_cell.angle_alpha   90.00
_cell.angle_beta   90.00
_cell.angle_gamma   90.00
#
_symmetry.space_group_name_H-M   'P 1'
#
loop_
_entity.id
_entity.type
_entity.pdbx_description
1 polymer ?
#
loop_
_entity_poly.entity_id
_entity_poly.type
_entity_poly.pdbx_seq_one_letter_code
_entity_poly.pdbx_strand_id
1 'polypeptide(L)'
;MIDMDGERELISIKSGGNVIGGNTIFESTALISLRHGKENTVENNVILGNEKRLTGGMRIYDEDHVIRNNYISGTRGRDGLIEGNADLRGGIVINTGIIDVANGEQLDQAVKGKELNKQWTPKNITIENNTLVDTEWGIVYGNQTHRVSLFNNDEVENIFGGVDIHFKKNLVDNSANPEFVSVRATADFPLKGATYSDEVYVGKVTESQLVDNYSTELPVMTNDRGFESAEGVGADTSKLNIITADVAGPTYVLK
;
A
#
# COMPACT_ATOMS: atom_id res chain seq x y z
N MET A 1 -9.22 8.10 -12.59
CA MET A 1 -8.91 6.79 -13.20
C MET A 1 -10.08 5.87 -12.89
N ILE A 2 -10.68 5.24 -13.89
CA ILE A 2 -11.91 4.43 -13.77
C ILE A 2 -11.69 3.13 -14.53
N ASP A 3 -12.01 1.98 -13.92
CA ASP A 3 -11.89 0.64 -14.54
C ASP A 3 -10.53 0.35 -15.19
N MET A 4 -9.45 0.82 -14.57
CA MET A 4 -8.10 0.64 -15.08
C MET A 4 -7.55 -0.73 -14.66
N ASP A 5 -7.86 -1.76 -15.44
CA ASP A 5 -7.65 -3.18 -15.08
C ASP A 5 -6.51 -3.87 -15.86
N GLY A 6 -5.49 -3.12 -16.28
CA GLY A 6 -4.46 -3.62 -17.19
C GLY A 6 -3.54 -4.69 -16.59
N GLU A 7 -3.00 -4.44 -15.39
CA GLU A 7 -2.07 -5.31 -14.69
C GLU A 7 -2.05 -5.01 -13.18
N ARG A 8 -1.07 -5.50 -12.42
CA ARG A 8 -1.00 -5.24 -10.95
C ARG A 8 -0.55 -3.81 -10.62
N GLU A 9 0.21 -3.17 -11.52
CA GLU A 9 0.76 -1.82 -11.34
C GLU A 9 -0.05 -0.80 -12.16
N LEU A 10 -0.93 -0.02 -11.49
CA LEU A 10 -1.70 1.07 -12.11
C LEU A 10 -0.77 2.23 -12.52
N ILE A 11 0.09 2.62 -11.58
CA ILE A 11 1.10 3.66 -11.74
C ILE A 11 2.42 3.04 -11.28
N SER A 12 3.30 2.69 -12.21
CA SER A 12 4.59 2.07 -11.92
C SER A 12 5.69 3.12 -11.85
N ILE A 13 6.09 3.49 -10.63
CA ILE A 13 7.13 4.48 -10.37
C ILE A 13 8.49 3.79 -10.39
N LYS A 14 9.40 4.28 -11.26
CA LYS A 14 10.73 3.70 -11.48
C LYS A 14 11.85 4.75 -11.45
N SER A 15 11.63 5.82 -10.70
CA SER A 15 12.54 6.94 -10.46
C SER A 15 12.30 7.51 -9.06
N GLY A 16 13.15 8.43 -8.60
CA GLY A 16 13.01 9.03 -7.27
C GLY A 16 12.48 10.46 -7.27
N GLY A 17 12.01 10.91 -6.10
CA GLY A 17 11.54 12.28 -5.88
C GLY A 17 10.19 12.62 -6.54
N ASN A 18 9.39 11.61 -6.90
CA ASN A 18 8.10 11.82 -7.56
C ASN A 18 6.99 12.08 -6.54
N VAL A 19 5.95 12.81 -6.97
CA VAL A 19 4.71 13.00 -6.22
C VAL A 19 3.56 12.34 -6.97
N ILE A 20 2.85 11.45 -6.29
CA ILE A 20 1.65 10.76 -6.76
C ILE A 20 0.52 11.13 -5.82
N GLY A 21 -0.16 12.25 -6.10
CA GLY A 21 -1.15 12.76 -5.16
C GLY A 21 -2.38 13.41 -5.77
N GLY A 22 -3.45 13.46 -4.97
CA GLY A 22 -4.73 14.06 -5.33
C GLY A 22 -5.53 13.29 -6.39
N ASN A 23 -5.20 12.03 -6.64
CA ASN A 23 -5.87 11.23 -7.67
C ASN A 23 -7.16 10.61 -7.12
N THR A 24 -8.20 10.52 -7.96
CA THR A 24 -9.32 9.59 -7.74
C THR A 24 -9.13 8.34 -8.59
N ILE A 25 -9.08 7.19 -7.92
CA ILE A 25 -8.99 5.86 -8.51
C ILE A 25 -10.27 5.10 -8.14
N PHE A 26 -11.11 4.82 -9.12
CA PHE A 26 -12.42 4.19 -8.93
C PHE A 26 -12.46 2.85 -9.66
N GLU A 27 -12.89 1.80 -8.96
CA GLU A 27 -13.10 0.45 -9.52
C GLU A 27 -11.92 -0.07 -10.35
N SER A 28 -10.69 0.28 -10.00
CA SER A 28 -9.50 -0.10 -10.76
C SER A 28 -8.78 -1.25 -10.07
N THR A 29 -8.64 -2.37 -10.76
CA THR A 29 -8.02 -3.61 -10.24
C THR A 29 -6.50 -3.60 -10.39
N ALA A 30 -5.89 -2.45 -10.07
CA ALA A 30 -4.45 -2.20 -10.20
C ALA A 30 -4.01 -1.23 -9.09
N LEU A 31 -2.78 -1.38 -8.58
CA LEU A 31 -2.28 -0.63 -7.41
C LEU A 31 -1.27 0.44 -7.83
N ILE A 32 -1.19 1.54 -7.07
CA ILE A 32 -0.03 2.44 -7.15
C ILE A 32 1.20 1.64 -6.74
N SER A 33 2.22 1.58 -7.58
CA SER A 33 3.40 0.73 -7.36
C SER A 33 4.66 1.58 -7.30
N LEU A 34 5.19 1.77 -6.09
CA LEU A 34 6.53 2.31 -5.89
C LEU A 34 7.50 1.18 -6.19
N ARG A 35 7.87 1.04 -7.47
CA ARG A 35 8.53 -0.16 -7.99
C ARG A 35 10.05 -0.04 -7.92
N HIS A 36 10.60 1.12 -8.25
CA HIS A 36 12.02 1.47 -8.10
C HIS A 36 12.19 2.98 -7.90
N GLY A 37 13.35 3.37 -7.35
CA GLY A 37 13.69 4.76 -7.07
C GLY A 37 13.22 5.16 -5.68
N LYS A 38 13.88 6.16 -5.09
CA LYS A 38 13.76 6.55 -3.66
C LYS A 38 12.98 7.86 -3.47
N GLU A 39 12.56 8.17 -2.25
CA GLU A 39 12.02 9.49 -1.90
C GLU A 39 10.74 9.89 -2.66
N ASN A 40 9.90 8.90 -3.00
CA ASN A 40 8.59 9.15 -3.60
C ASN A 40 7.52 9.44 -2.55
N THR A 41 6.60 10.36 -2.86
CA THR A 41 5.46 10.71 -2.01
C THR A 41 4.15 10.26 -2.65
N VAL A 42 3.34 9.47 -1.95
CA VAL A 42 1.98 9.08 -2.33
C VAL A 42 1.02 9.72 -1.33
N GLU A 43 0.33 10.80 -1.73
CA GLU A 43 -0.47 11.57 -0.79
C GLU A 43 -1.83 12.09 -1.28
N ASN A 44 -2.79 12.22 -0.37
CA ASN A 44 -4.11 12.81 -0.65
C ASN A 44 -4.89 12.10 -1.78
N ASN A 45 -4.59 10.83 -2.06
CA ASN A 45 -5.35 10.06 -3.06
C ASN A 45 -6.65 9.54 -2.45
N VAL A 46 -7.69 9.50 -3.28
CA VAL A 46 -8.99 8.88 -2.97
C VAL A 46 -9.13 7.63 -3.83
N ILE A 47 -9.05 6.46 -3.19
CA ILE A 47 -9.07 5.16 -3.83
C ILE A 47 -10.35 4.43 -3.40
N LEU A 48 -11.23 4.22 -4.36
CA LEU A 48 -12.56 3.67 -4.17
C LEU A 48 -12.66 2.35 -4.93
N GLY A 49 -12.46 1.24 -4.21
CA GLY A 49 -12.57 -0.10 -4.77
C GLY A 49 -13.99 -0.49 -5.15
N ASN A 50 -14.99 0.11 -4.49
CA ASN A 50 -16.42 -0.17 -4.66
C ASN A 50 -16.73 -1.69 -4.67
N GLU A 51 -16.05 -2.41 -3.79
CA GLU A 51 -16.15 -3.86 -3.61
C GLU A 51 -15.74 -4.71 -4.84
N LYS A 52 -15.21 -4.08 -5.88
CA LYS A 52 -14.72 -4.80 -7.07
C LYS A 52 -13.52 -5.66 -6.68
N ARG A 53 -13.56 -6.93 -7.11
CA ARG A 53 -12.52 -7.92 -6.82
C ARG A 53 -11.15 -7.46 -7.34
N LEU A 54 -10.09 -7.72 -6.57
CA LEU A 54 -8.69 -7.40 -6.86
C LEU A 54 -8.37 -5.90 -6.91
N THR A 55 -9.23 -5.05 -6.36
CA THR A 55 -8.89 -3.64 -6.10
C THR A 55 -7.95 -3.52 -4.91
N GLY A 56 -7.21 -2.42 -4.84
CA GLY A 56 -6.27 -2.15 -3.76
C GLY A 56 -5.80 -0.70 -3.82
N GLY A 57 -4.95 -0.30 -2.87
CA GLY A 57 -4.36 1.03 -2.85
C GLY A 57 -2.98 1.05 -3.49
N MET A 58 -1.97 0.68 -2.71
CA MET A 58 -0.57 0.79 -3.13
C MET A 58 0.32 -0.36 -2.64
N ARG A 59 1.44 -0.55 -3.35
CA ARG A 59 2.47 -1.54 -3.03
C ARG A 59 3.87 -0.92 -3.14
N ILE A 60 4.74 -1.30 -2.20
CA ILE A 60 5.94 -0.53 -1.88
C ILE A 60 7.19 -1.40 -2.00
N TYR A 61 8.18 -0.90 -2.74
CA TYR A 61 9.60 -1.31 -2.75
C TYR A 61 10.46 -0.08 -2.46
N ASP A 62 11.78 -0.28 -2.34
CA ASP A 62 12.80 0.79 -2.29
C ASP A 62 12.69 1.69 -1.05
N GLU A 63 13.42 2.81 -1.01
CA GLU A 63 13.67 3.54 0.25
C GLU A 63 13.03 4.94 0.31
N ASP A 64 12.85 5.43 1.55
CA ASP A 64 12.57 6.83 1.88
C ASP A 64 11.21 7.36 1.40
N HIS A 65 10.24 6.47 1.19
CA HIS A 65 8.92 6.83 0.71
C HIS A 65 8.02 7.40 1.80
N VAL A 66 7.15 8.32 1.40
CA VAL A 66 6.11 8.89 2.26
C VAL A 66 4.74 8.52 1.72
N ILE A 67 3.97 7.81 2.52
CA ILE A 67 2.60 7.39 2.24
C ILE A 67 1.69 8.11 3.22
N ARG A 68 0.98 9.14 2.75
CA ARG A 68 0.31 10.08 3.66
C ARG A 68 -1.09 10.49 3.24
N ASN A 69 -2.00 10.54 4.19
CA ASN A 69 -3.31 11.18 3.99
C ASN A 69 -4.10 10.60 2.82
N ASN A 70 -3.93 9.31 2.52
CA ASN A 70 -4.71 8.62 1.50
C ASN A 70 -5.99 8.07 2.12
N TYR A 71 -7.08 8.12 1.37
CA TYR A 71 -8.36 7.52 1.72
C TYR A 71 -8.62 6.33 0.80
N ILE A 72 -8.70 5.13 1.36
CA ILE A 72 -8.82 3.89 0.61
C ILE A 72 -10.05 3.16 1.13
N SER A 73 -11.01 2.87 0.26
CA SER A 73 -12.28 2.30 0.71
C SER A 73 -12.82 1.20 -0.21
N GLY A 74 -13.43 0.18 0.40
CA GLY A 74 -14.16 -0.87 -0.31
C GLY A 74 -13.27 -1.74 -1.19
N THR A 75 -12.01 -1.97 -0.82
CA THR A 75 -11.10 -2.81 -1.63
C THR A 75 -11.23 -4.29 -1.30
N ARG A 76 -11.02 -5.17 -2.29
CA ARG A 76 -11.20 -6.63 -2.17
C ARG A 76 -10.08 -7.43 -2.81
N GLY A 77 -9.81 -8.61 -2.26
CA GLY A 77 -8.90 -9.62 -2.80
C GLY A 77 -7.43 -9.39 -2.43
N ARG A 78 -6.72 -10.51 -2.22
CA ARG A 78 -5.31 -10.52 -1.79
C ARG A 78 -4.36 -10.95 -2.90
N ASP A 79 -4.67 -12.06 -3.56
CA ASP A 79 -3.76 -12.71 -4.49
C ASP A 79 -4.16 -12.37 -5.91
N GLY A 80 -3.23 -11.78 -6.66
CA GLY A 80 -3.36 -11.63 -8.10
C GLY A 80 -3.52 -12.97 -8.82
N LEU A 81 -4.07 -12.92 -10.03
CA LEU A 81 -4.37 -14.14 -10.80
C LEU A 81 -3.13 -14.81 -11.40
N ILE A 82 -2.00 -14.10 -11.51
CA ILE A 82 -0.77 -14.58 -12.12
C ILE A 82 0.31 -14.71 -11.03
N GLU A 83 0.68 -15.95 -10.73
CA GLU A 83 1.72 -16.28 -9.75
C GLU A 83 3.13 -15.83 -10.21
N GLY A 84 4.07 -15.75 -9.26
CA GLY A 84 5.49 -15.47 -9.53
C GLY A 84 5.83 -13.99 -9.74
N ASN A 85 4.85 -13.09 -9.75
CA ASN A 85 5.04 -11.65 -9.99
C ASN A 85 4.98 -10.79 -8.71
N ALA A 86 4.96 -11.42 -7.54
CA ALA A 86 4.75 -10.77 -6.25
C ALA A 86 3.49 -9.87 -6.22
N ASP A 87 2.42 -10.30 -6.89
CA ASP A 87 1.12 -9.63 -6.98
C ASP A 87 0.28 -9.89 -5.72
N LEU A 88 0.76 -9.33 -4.62
CA LEU A 88 0.06 -9.25 -3.35
C LEU A 88 -0.65 -7.90 -3.26
N ARG A 89 -1.92 -7.93 -2.86
CA ARG A 89 -2.83 -6.79 -2.86
C ARG A 89 -3.40 -6.52 -1.47
N GLY A 90 -3.85 -5.28 -1.30
CA GLY A 90 -4.45 -4.72 -0.09
C GLY A 90 -4.54 -3.20 -0.20
N GLY A 91 -4.94 -2.54 0.87
CA GLY A 91 -4.91 -1.09 0.97
C GLY A 91 -3.49 -0.54 0.85
N ILE A 92 -2.59 -0.98 1.74
CA ILE A 92 -1.17 -0.60 1.73
C ILE A 92 -0.32 -1.86 1.90
N VAL A 93 0.45 -2.22 0.88
CA VAL A 93 1.30 -3.42 0.88
C VAL A 93 2.78 -3.04 0.99
N ILE A 94 3.43 -3.52 2.05
CA ILE A 94 4.89 -3.41 2.22
C ILE A 94 5.50 -4.69 1.66
N ASN A 95 6.05 -4.67 0.44
CA ASN A 95 6.52 -5.89 -0.20
C ASN A 95 7.76 -6.46 0.51
N THR A 96 7.98 -7.76 0.37
CA THR A 96 9.32 -8.34 0.60
C THR A 96 10.25 -7.97 -0.55
N GLY A 97 11.56 -7.90 -0.30
CA GLY A 97 12.59 -7.77 -1.35
C GLY A 97 13.65 -8.86 -1.27
N ILE A 98 14.70 -8.73 -2.09
CA ILE A 98 15.75 -9.75 -2.25
C ILE A 98 17.12 -9.32 -1.71
N ILE A 99 17.19 -8.16 -1.04
CA ILE A 99 18.43 -7.58 -0.53
C ILE A 99 18.34 -7.21 0.96
N ASP A 100 19.45 -7.36 1.67
CA ASP A 100 19.54 -7.09 3.10
C ASP A 100 19.81 -5.61 3.39
N VAL A 101 18.77 -4.78 3.18
CA VAL A 101 18.85 -3.32 3.34
C VAL A 101 19.13 -2.88 4.78
N ALA A 102 18.88 -3.75 5.77
CA ALA A 102 19.25 -3.53 7.18
C ALA A 102 20.77 -3.48 7.35
N ASN A 103 21.51 -4.19 6.49
CA ASN A 103 22.98 -4.19 6.45
C ASN A 103 23.55 -3.35 5.30
N GLY A 104 22.73 -2.45 4.73
CA GLY A 104 23.16 -1.51 3.70
C GLY A 104 23.32 -2.10 2.30
N GLU A 105 22.79 -3.30 2.04
CA GLU A 105 22.82 -3.86 0.69
C GLU A 105 21.98 -3.02 -0.28
N GLN A 106 22.41 -2.97 -1.54
CA GLN A 106 21.76 -2.23 -2.63
C GLN A 106 21.56 -3.13 -3.83
N LEU A 107 20.58 -2.78 -4.68
CA LEU A 107 20.58 -3.30 -6.05
C LEU A 107 21.71 -2.62 -6.83
N ASP A 108 22.47 -3.42 -7.56
CA ASP A 108 23.60 -2.97 -8.37
C ASP A 108 23.61 -3.76 -9.67
N GLN A 109 23.66 -3.05 -10.80
CA GLN A 109 23.67 -3.65 -12.13
C GLN A 109 24.89 -4.57 -12.37
N ALA A 110 25.96 -4.41 -11.60
CA ALA A 110 27.16 -5.25 -11.64
C ALA A 110 27.01 -6.56 -10.82
N VAL A 111 26.03 -6.65 -9.93
CA VAL A 111 25.84 -7.82 -9.06
C VAL A 111 24.78 -8.74 -9.66
N LYS A 112 25.23 -9.90 -10.15
CA LYS A 112 24.35 -10.91 -10.77
C LYS A 112 23.23 -11.33 -9.80
N GLY A 113 21.99 -11.27 -10.27
CA GLY A 113 20.80 -11.62 -9.50
C GLY A 113 20.29 -10.50 -8.59
N LYS A 114 21.01 -9.37 -8.49
CA LYS A 114 20.63 -8.17 -7.71
C LYS A 114 20.69 -6.91 -8.57
N GLU A 115 20.42 -7.06 -9.87
CA GLU A 115 20.41 -5.95 -10.82
C GLU A 115 19.29 -4.93 -10.52
N LEU A 116 19.37 -3.75 -11.13
CA LEU A 116 18.44 -2.64 -10.86
C LEU A 116 16.98 -2.96 -11.19
N ASN A 117 16.70 -3.99 -11.99
CA ASN A 117 15.34 -4.44 -12.29
C ASN A 117 14.77 -5.42 -11.25
N LYS A 118 15.50 -5.78 -10.20
CA LYS A 118 15.06 -6.70 -9.14
C LYS A 118 14.31 -5.98 -8.02
N GLN A 119 14.14 -6.64 -6.88
CA GLN A 119 13.22 -6.23 -5.83
C GLN A 119 13.99 -5.64 -4.64
N TRP A 120 14.04 -4.30 -4.58
CA TRP A 120 14.69 -3.58 -3.48
C TRP A 120 13.80 -3.64 -2.23
N THR A 121 14.27 -4.27 -1.16
CA THR A 121 13.51 -4.42 0.09
C THR A 121 13.15 -3.04 0.68
N PRO A 122 11.88 -2.76 1.04
CA PRO A 122 11.50 -1.46 1.55
C PRO A 122 12.29 -1.04 2.79
N LYS A 123 12.78 0.21 2.83
CA LYS A 123 13.45 0.76 4.02
C LYS A 123 13.06 2.21 4.30
N ASN A 124 12.96 2.58 5.58
CA ASN A 124 12.72 3.96 6.01
C ASN A 124 11.44 4.55 5.37
N ILE A 125 10.33 3.85 5.54
CA ILE A 125 9.05 4.21 4.90
C ILE A 125 8.17 4.86 5.96
N THR A 126 7.70 6.08 5.68
CA THR A 126 6.70 6.75 6.53
C THR A 126 5.31 6.43 6.01
N ILE A 127 4.46 5.85 6.86
CA ILE A 127 3.05 5.56 6.59
C ILE A 127 2.23 6.28 7.65
N GLU A 128 1.72 7.47 7.32
CA GLU A 128 1.05 8.33 8.31
C GLU A 128 -0.29 8.89 7.85
N ASN A 129 -1.23 9.02 8.80
CA ASN A 129 -2.51 9.68 8.57
C ASN A 129 -3.33 9.07 7.41
N ASN A 130 -3.24 7.77 7.14
CA ASN A 130 -4.09 7.14 6.12
C ASN A 130 -5.40 6.65 6.73
N THR A 131 -6.50 6.73 5.99
CA THR A 131 -7.80 6.14 6.35
C THR A 131 -8.13 5.00 5.39
N LEU A 132 -8.28 3.79 5.93
CA LEU A 132 -8.69 2.59 5.21
C LEU A 132 -10.06 2.15 5.76
N VAL A 133 -11.09 2.13 4.92
CA VAL A 133 -12.47 1.80 5.33
C VAL A 133 -12.96 0.59 4.55
N ASP A 134 -13.45 -0.42 5.25
CA ASP A 134 -14.01 -1.62 4.63
C ASP A 134 -13.05 -2.25 3.61
N THR A 135 -11.80 -2.46 4.03
CA THR A 135 -10.75 -3.07 3.22
C THR A 135 -10.58 -4.53 3.66
N GLU A 136 -10.87 -5.47 2.76
CA GLU A 136 -10.74 -6.92 3.05
C GLU A 136 -9.33 -7.28 3.53
N TRP A 137 -8.34 -6.61 2.93
CA TRP A 137 -6.94 -6.63 3.31
C TRP A 137 -6.46 -5.18 3.42
N GLY A 138 -6.30 -4.68 4.64
CA GLY A 138 -5.92 -3.30 4.94
C GLY A 138 -4.42 -3.05 4.73
N ILE A 139 -3.68 -2.93 5.83
CA ILE A 139 -2.20 -2.85 5.79
C ILE A 139 -1.63 -4.26 5.76
N VAL A 140 -0.82 -4.58 4.76
CA VAL A 140 -0.32 -5.93 4.51
C VAL A 140 1.20 -5.97 4.56
N TYR A 141 1.74 -6.71 5.52
CA TYR A 141 3.18 -6.99 5.57
C TYR A 141 3.45 -8.12 4.59
N GLY A 142 4.37 -7.89 3.66
CA GLY A 142 4.62 -8.76 2.52
C GLY A 142 5.10 -10.14 2.94
N ASN A 143 4.75 -11.14 2.13
CA ASN A 143 5.28 -12.49 2.22
C ASN A 143 5.51 -13.12 0.84
N GLN A 144 5.76 -12.27 -0.16
CA GLN A 144 5.92 -12.74 -1.52
C GLN A 144 7.24 -13.49 -1.69
N THR A 145 7.20 -14.57 -2.47
CA THR A 145 8.40 -15.11 -3.10
C THR A 145 8.71 -14.32 -4.38
N HIS A 146 9.97 -14.38 -4.82
CA HIS A 146 10.43 -13.68 -6.01
C HIS A 146 11.03 -14.65 -7.00
N ARG A 147 10.81 -14.41 -8.29
CA ARG A 147 11.42 -15.16 -9.39
C ARG A 147 12.64 -14.42 -9.90
N VAL A 148 13.62 -15.17 -10.43
CA VAL A 148 14.86 -14.59 -10.98
C VAL A 148 14.52 -13.53 -12.03
N SER A 149 13.55 -13.76 -12.91
CA SER A 149 13.01 -12.72 -13.79
C SER A 149 11.63 -13.11 -14.32
N LEU A 150 10.99 -12.24 -15.10
CA LEU A 150 9.76 -12.59 -15.82
C LEU A 150 9.94 -13.76 -16.81
N PHE A 151 11.18 -14.10 -17.18
CA PHE A 151 11.52 -15.16 -18.13
C PHE A 151 12.25 -16.34 -17.50
N ASN A 152 12.57 -16.26 -16.20
CA ASN A 152 13.17 -17.35 -15.45
C ASN A 152 12.40 -17.56 -14.15
N ASN A 153 11.72 -18.71 -14.09
CA ASN A 153 10.84 -19.11 -13.00
C ASN A 153 11.55 -19.73 -11.79
N ASP A 154 12.89 -19.79 -11.79
CA ASP A 154 13.65 -20.15 -10.59
C ASP A 154 13.34 -19.14 -9.46
N GLU A 155 13.16 -19.65 -8.24
CA GLU A 155 12.90 -18.82 -7.07
C GLU A 155 14.20 -18.23 -6.52
N VAL A 156 14.12 -16.99 -6.03
CA VAL A 156 15.20 -16.34 -5.29
C VAL A 156 15.15 -16.84 -3.85
N GLU A 157 16.26 -17.37 -3.34
CA GLU A 157 16.32 -17.99 -2.01
C GLU A 157 16.28 -16.98 -0.86
N ASN A 158 16.96 -15.85 -0.99
CA ASN A 158 17.09 -14.85 0.08
C ASN A 158 16.01 -13.78 -0.06
N ILE A 159 15.03 -13.82 0.84
CA ILE A 159 13.90 -12.89 0.89
C ILE A 159 13.89 -12.15 2.24
N PHE A 160 13.61 -10.85 2.19
CA PHE A 160 13.66 -9.96 3.35
C PHE A 160 12.35 -9.18 3.51
N GLY A 161 11.87 -9.06 4.75
CA GLY A 161 10.80 -8.13 5.12
C GLY A 161 11.28 -6.68 5.17
N GLY A 162 10.33 -5.72 5.17
CA GLY A 162 10.64 -4.29 5.24
C GLY A 162 11.40 -3.90 6.52
N VAL A 163 12.17 -2.82 6.42
CA VAL A 163 13.06 -2.31 7.49
C VAL A 163 12.69 -0.87 7.81
N ASP A 164 12.66 -0.49 9.09
CA ASP A 164 12.37 0.87 9.56
C ASP A 164 11.08 1.43 8.93
N ILE A 165 9.97 0.75 9.17
CA ILE A 165 8.64 1.17 8.71
C ILE A 165 7.95 1.95 9.82
N HIS A 166 7.64 3.20 9.57
CA HIS A 166 7.13 4.14 10.57
C HIS A 166 5.63 4.37 10.38
N PHE A 167 4.82 3.76 11.24
CA PHE A 167 3.38 3.90 11.27
C PHE A 167 2.95 4.98 12.28
N LYS A 168 2.14 5.93 11.82
CA LYS A 168 1.64 7.00 12.67
C LYS A 168 0.25 7.47 12.31
N LYS A 169 -0.67 7.46 13.28
CA LYS A 169 -2.03 7.99 13.14
C LYS A 169 -2.80 7.42 11.95
N ASN A 170 -2.57 6.17 11.56
CA ASN A 170 -3.43 5.52 10.56
C ASN A 170 -4.71 5.00 11.22
N LEU A 171 -5.81 5.10 10.49
CA LEU A 171 -7.10 4.52 10.83
C LEU A 171 -7.41 3.41 9.83
N VAL A 172 -7.59 2.18 10.32
CA VAL A 172 -8.16 1.08 9.56
C VAL A 172 -9.48 0.69 10.22
N ASP A 173 -10.60 1.03 9.57
CA ASP A 173 -11.95 0.77 10.05
C ASP A 173 -12.60 -0.35 9.24
N ASN A 174 -12.61 -1.56 9.81
CA ASN A 174 -13.41 -2.68 9.33
C ASN A 174 -14.55 -3.00 10.32
N SER A 175 -15.09 -2.02 11.03
CA SER A 175 -16.20 -2.23 11.97
C SER A 175 -17.45 -2.83 11.32
N ALA A 176 -17.69 -2.52 10.03
CA ALA A 176 -18.79 -3.08 9.25
C ALA A 176 -18.61 -4.57 8.91
N ASN A 177 -17.36 -5.02 8.71
CA ASN A 177 -16.98 -6.40 8.36
C ASN A 177 -15.76 -6.83 9.21
N PRO A 178 -15.95 -7.09 10.52
CA PRO A 178 -14.84 -7.27 11.47
C PRO A 178 -13.98 -8.51 11.20
N GLU A 179 -14.44 -9.44 10.37
CA GLU A 179 -13.68 -10.58 9.88
C GLU A 179 -12.60 -10.20 8.85
N PHE A 180 -12.72 -9.03 8.22
CA PHE A 180 -11.70 -8.49 7.32
C PHE A 180 -10.40 -8.20 8.06
N VAL A 181 -9.29 -8.33 7.34
CA VAL A 181 -7.95 -8.24 7.89
C VAL A 181 -7.47 -6.80 7.82
N SER A 182 -7.66 -6.06 8.91
CA SER A 182 -7.23 -4.67 9.03
C SER A 182 -5.72 -4.53 8.95
N VAL A 183 -4.98 -5.42 9.63
CA VAL A 183 -3.52 -5.54 9.50
C VAL A 183 -3.12 -7.00 9.36
N ARG A 184 -2.42 -7.30 8.27
CA ARG A 184 -1.83 -8.62 8.03
C ARG A 184 -0.35 -8.59 8.38
N ALA A 185 0.00 -8.84 9.64
CA ALA A 185 1.38 -9.14 10.02
C ALA A 185 1.70 -10.63 9.84
N THR A 186 2.99 -10.95 9.74
CA THR A 186 3.48 -12.31 9.50
C THR A 186 4.88 -12.54 10.08
N ALA A 187 5.11 -13.72 10.65
CA ALA A 187 6.41 -14.16 11.16
C ALA A 187 7.33 -14.74 10.09
N ASP A 188 6.83 -14.99 8.87
CA ASP A 188 7.65 -15.49 7.77
C ASP A 188 8.72 -14.47 7.38
N PHE A 189 8.31 -13.20 7.29
CA PHE A 189 9.17 -12.06 6.95
C PHE A 189 8.82 -10.85 7.83
N PRO A 190 9.13 -10.90 9.13
CA PRO A 190 8.75 -9.85 10.06
C PRO A 190 9.42 -8.53 9.67
N LEU A 191 8.69 -7.43 9.87
CA LEU A 191 9.29 -6.11 9.74
C LEU A 191 10.38 -5.92 10.80
N LYS A 192 11.51 -5.33 10.41
CA LYS A 192 12.60 -5.00 11.34
C LYS A 192 12.55 -3.52 11.67
N GLY A 193 12.61 -3.15 12.96
CA GLY A 193 12.64 -1.74 13.36
C GLY A 193 11.34 -0.97 13.10
N ALA A 194 10.21 -1.66 12.91
CA ALA A 194 8.92 -0.99 12.74
C ALA A 194 8.51 -0.23 14.00
N THR A 195 7.91 0.95 13.83
CA THR A 195 7.44 1.79 14.94
C THR A 195 5.97 2.14 14.76
N TYR A 196 5.21 2.24 15.86
CA TYR A 196 3.78 2.47 15.85
C TYR A 196 3.42 3.59 16.84
N SER A 197 2.69 4.60 16.36
CA SER A 197 2.27 5.76 17.17
C SER A 197 0.82 6.12 16.86
N ASP A 198 -0.05 6.02 17.86
CA ASP A 198 -1.47 6.42 17.75
C ASP A 198 -2.23 5.72 16.62
N GLU A 199 -1.91 4.45 16.37
CA GLU A 199 -2.58 3.64 15.36
C GLU A 199 -3.96 3.17 15.85
N VAL A 200 -4.95 3.13 14.96
CA VAL A 200 -6.29 2.58 15.25
C VAL A 200 -6.61 1.51 14.22
N TYR A 201 -6.70 0.26 14.67
CA TYR A 201 -7.02 -0.90 13.83
C TYR A 201 -8.26 -1.62 14.37
N VAL A 202 -9.40 -1.38 13.72
CA VAL A 202 -10.67 -2.05 14.03
C VAL A 202 -10.89 -3.15 13.00
N GLY A 203 -11.05 -4.40 13.46
CA GLY A 203 -11.10 -5.61 12.63
C GLY A 203 -9.97 -6.58 12.97
N LYS A 204 -9.71 -7.56 12.11
CA LYS A 204 -8.72 -8.62 12.41
C LYS A 204 -7.29 -8.13 12.20
N VAL A 205 -6.44 -8.36 13.21
CA VAL A 205 -4.98 -8.23 13.10
C VAL A 205 -4.36 -9.63 13.18
N THR A 206 -3.69 -10.09 12.11
CA THR A 206 -2.97 -11.37 12.14
C THR A 206 -1.63 -11.20 12.82
N GLU A 207 -1.21 -12.21 13.60
CA GLU A 207 0.09 -12.19 14.30
C GLU A 207 0.32 -10.89 15.08
N SER A 208 -0.70 -10.47 15.82
CA SER A 208 -0.74 -9.18 16.50
C SER A 208 0.40 -8.96 17.50
N GLN A 209 1.09 -10.01 17.95
CA GLN A 209 2.32 -9.90 18.74
C GLN A 209 3.48 -9.21 18.00
N LEU A 210 3.39 -9.03 16.68
CA LEU A 210 4.36 -8.32 15.83
C LEU A 210 3.98 -6.85 15.58
N VAL A 211 2.84 -6.41 16.11
CA VAL A 211 2.26 -5.07 15.92
C VAL A 211 2.10 -4.43 17.28
N ASP A 212 2.93 -3.43 17.57
CA ASP A 212 2.90 -2.75 18.87
C ASP A 212 1.94 -1.56 18.86
N ASN A 213 1.51 -1.13 20.05
CA ASN A 213 0.94 0.19 20.32
C ASN A 213 -0.17 0.67 19.34
N TYR A 214 -1.24 -0.12 19.21
CA TYR A 214 -2.45 0.25 18.48
C TYR A 214 -3.70 0.16 19.36
N SER A 215 -4.70 0.98 19.06
CA SER A 215 -6.05 0.91 19.62
C SER A 215 -6.95 0.05 18.74
N THR A 216 -7.88 -0.68 19.36
CA THR A 216 -9.00 -1.36 18.69
C THR A 216 -10.33 -0.63 18.93
N GLU A 217 -10.31 0.46 19.70
CA GLU A 217 -11.48 1.30 19.93
C GLU A 217 -11.64 2.27 18.76
N LEU A 218 -12.78 2.18 18.07
CA LEU A 218 -13.12 3.11 17.01
C LEU A 218 -13.39 4.50 17.64
N PRO A 219 -12.70 5.56 17.21
CA PRO A 219 -13.01 6.92 17.66
C PRO A 219 -14.40 7.35 17.19
N VAL A 220 -14.85 8.52 17.67
CA VAL A 220 -16.11 9.11 17.18
C VAL A 220 -15.97 9.44 15.70
N MET A 221 -16.67 8.66 14.88
CA MET A 221 -16.68 8.84 13.43
C MET A 221 -17.67 9.93 13.03
N THR A 222 -17.28 10.73 12.06
CA THR A 222 -18.13 11.73 11.40
C THR A 222 -18.06 11.58 9.89
N ASN A 223 -19.11 11.99 9.19
CA ASN A 223 -19.12 12.04 7.74
C ASN A 223 -18.85 13.48 7.28
N ASP A 224 -17.70 13.71 6.65
CA ASP A 224 -17.35 14.99 6.00
C ASP A 224 -17.42 14.82 4.48
N ARG A 225 -18.44 15.40 3.85
CA ARG A 225 -18.62 15.38 2.38
C ARG A 225 -18.54 13.98 1.76
N GLY A 226 -19.01 12.95 2.48
CA GLY A 226 -18.99 11.56 2.03
C GLY A 226 -17.77 10.76 2.49
N PHE A 227 -16.78 11.38 3.15
CA PHE A 227 -15.65 10.68 3.75
C PHE A 227 -15.91 10.38 5.22
N GLU A 228 -15.65 9.15 5.64
CA GLU A 228 -15.63 8.79 7.06
C GLU A 228 -14.34 9.32 7.69
N SER A 229 -14.47 10.02 8.81
CA SER A 229 -13.35 10.72 9.43
C SER A 229 -13.44 10.71 10.94
N ALA A 230 -12.27 10.78 11.58
CA ALA A 230 -12.11 10.86 13.02
C ALA A 230 -11.19 12.02 13.39
N GLU A 231 -11.44 12.67 14.52
CA GLU A 231 -10.55 13.70 15.01
C GLU A 231 -9.21 13.10 15.49
N GLY A 232 -8.08 13.65 15.03
CA GLY A 232 -6.75 13.32 15.53
C GLY A 232 -6.09 12.06 14.95
N VAL A 233 -6.80 11.25 14.17
CA VAL A 233 -6.32 10.02 13.53
C VAL A 233 -6.92 9.85 12.12
N GLY A 234 -6.22 9.14 11.25
CA GLY A 234 -6.62 8.95 9.85
C GLY A 234 -6.31 10.16 8.97
N ALA A 235 -6.91 10.15 7.79
CA ALA A 235 -6.76 11.18 6.76
C ALA A 235 -7.55 12.44 7.12
N ASP A 236 -6.88 13.58 6.97
CA ASP A 236 -7.49 14.91 6.99
C ASP A 236 -8.33 15.08 5.71
N THR A 237 -9.66 14.98 5.86
CA THR A 237 -10.61 15.05 4.75
C THR A 237 -10.65 16.42 4.08
N SER A 238 -10.20 17.49 4.76
CA SER A 238 -10.12 18.83 4.16
C SER A 238 -9.16 18.89 2.97
N LYS A 239 -8.21 17.95 2.90
CA LYS A 239 -7.24 17.79 1.79
C LYS A 239 -7.72 16.83 0.71
N LEU A 240 -8.84 16.15 0.93
CA LEU A 240 -9.39 15.16 0.01
C LEU A 240 -10.47 15.77 -0.87
N ASN A 241 -10.42 15.42 -2.17
CA ASN A 241 -11.42 15.78 -3.15
C ASN A 241 -11.62 14.62 -4.13
N ILE A 242 -12.87 14.35 -4.49
CA ILE A 242 -13.19 13.43 -5.59
C ILE A 242 -13.04 14.21 -6.90
N ILE A 243 -12.20 13.71 -7.79
CA ILE A 243 -11.96 14.25 -9.12
C ILE A 243 -13.04 13.71 -10.07
N THR A 244 -13.84 14.62 -10.61
CA THR A 244 -14.88 14.34 -11.61
C THR A 244 -14.50 14.93 -12.98
N ALA A 245 -15.33 14.69 -13.99
CA ALA A 245 -15.18 15.31 -15.32
C ALA A 245 -15.33 16.84 -15.32
N ASP A 246 -15.79 17.45 -14.22
CA ASP A 246 -15.89 18.91 -14.08
C ASP A 246 -14.51 19.58 -14.10
N VAL A 247 -13.47 18.85 -13.68
CA VAL A 247 -12.09 19.34 -13.58
C VAL A 247 -11.07 18.47 -14.32
N ALA A 248 -11.45 17.25 -14.74
CA ALA A 248 -10.57 16.31 -15.41
C ALA A 248 -11.07 15.90 -16.80
N GLY A 249 -10.14 15.79 -17.75
CA GLY A 249 -10.43 15.37 -19.12
C GLY A 249 -10.75 16.53 -20.08
N PRO A 250 -11.11 16.20 -21.34
CA PRO A 250 -11.46 17.21 -22.33
C PRO A 250 -12.87 17.78 -22.08
N THR A 251 -13.15 18.96 -22.65
CA THR A 251 -14.47 19.63 -22.55
C THR A 251 -15.53 19.03 -23.48
N TYR A 252 -15.34 17.81 -23.97
CA TYR A 252 -16.22 17.16 -24.94
C TYR A 252 -16.22 15.64 -24.76
N VAL A 253 -17.24 15.00 -25.35
CA VAL A 253 -17.35 13.53 -25.45
C VAL A 253 -17.49 13.13 -26.91
N LEU A 254 -16.96 11.95 -27.25
CA LEU A 254 -17.18 11.32 -28.56
C LEU A 254 -18.54 10.62 -28.54
N LYS A 255 -19.25 10.67 -29.68
CA LYS A 255 -20.56 10.02 -29.88
C LYS A 255 -20.46 8.96 -30.96
#